data_AF-A0A7W6DQL1-F1
#
_entry.id   AF-A0A7W6DQL1-F1
#
_cell.length_a   1.000
_cell.length_b   1.000
_cell.length_c   1.000
_cell.angle_alpha   90.00
_cell.angle_beta   90.00
_cell.angle_gamma   90.00
#
_symmetry.space_group_name_H-M   'P 1'
#
loop_
_entity.id
_entity.type
_entity.pdbx_description
1 polymer ?
#
loop_
_entity_poly.entity_id
_entity_poly.type
_entity_poly.pdbx_seq_one_letter_code
_entity_poly.pdbx_strand_id
1 'polypeptide(L)' 'MVKPTHPDQHELHDWPMYGPKNPEIANIVERLAYDHGMRVRDIEEVILLALQHRLRAAERVSRG' A
#
# COMPACT_ATOMS: atom_id res chain seq x y z
N MET A 1 -22.06 4.92 -15.48
CA MET A 1 -20.69 4.48 -15.81
C MET A 1 -20.35 3.36 -14.82
N VAL A 2 -20.28 2.11 -15.29
CA VAL A 2 -19.94 0.98 -14.40
C VAL A 2 -18.48 1.13 -14.06
N LYS A 3 -18.12 1.34 -12.77
CA LYS A 3 -16.71 1.36 -12.37
C LYS A 3 -16.11 0.01 -12.81
N PRO A 4 -14.95 0.00 -13.48
CA PRO A 4 -14.27 -1.25 -13.80
C PRO A 4 -14.11 -2.07 -12.52
N THR A 5 -14.56 -3.32 -12.54
CA THR A 5 -14.42 -4.25 -11.42
C THR A 5 -12.93 -4.54 -11.26
N HIS A 6 -12.30 -3.95 -10.26
CA HIS A 6 -10.87 -4.19 -9.99
C HIS A 6 -10.70 -5.64 -9.50
N PRO A 7 -9.68 -6.39 -9.96
CA PRO A 7 -9.47 -7.76 -9.52
C PRO A 7 -9.33 -7.93 -8.00
N ASP A 8 -8.78 -6.92 -7.32
CA ASP A 8 -8.62 -6.87 -5.86
C ASP A 8 -9.68 -6.00 -5.17
N GLN A 9 -10.89 -5.90 -5.74
CA GLN A 9 -11.94 -5.02 -5.21
C GLN A 9 -12.30 -5.34 -3.75
N HIS A 10 -12.28 -6.62 -3.37
CA HIS A 10 -12.58 -7.04 -2.01
C HIS A 10 -11.51 -6.53 -1.03
N GLU A 11 -10.24 -6.75 -1.36
CA GLU A 11 -9.09 -6.32 -0.57
C GLU A 11 -9.06 -4.78 -0.42
N LEU A 12 -9.36 -4.05 -1.50
CA LEU A 12 -9.43 -2.59 -1.50
C LEU A 12 -10.61 -2.06 -0.67
N HIS A 13 -11.73 -2.77 -0.62
CA HIS A 13 -12.88 -2.41 0.21
C HIS A 13 -12.59 -2.60 1.71
N ASP A 14 -11.86 -3.66 2.04
CA ASP A 14 -11.50 -4.02 3.41
C ASP A 14 -10.30 -3.22 3.94
N TRP A 15 -9.52 -2.61 3.05
CA TRP A 15 -8.30 -1.89 3.39
C TRP A 15 -8.47 -0.74 4.40
N PRO A 16 -9.51 0.12 4.34
CA PRO A 16 -9.71 1.15 5.34
C PRO A 16 -10.01 0.60 6.75
N MET A 17 -10.51 -0.64 6.84
CA MET A 17 -10.87 -1.31 8.10
C MET A 17 -9.71 -2.12 8.68
N TYR A 18 -8.95 -2.81 7.84
CA TYR A 18 -7.90 -3.76 8.27
C TYR A 18 -6.48 -3.36 7.88
N GLY A 19 -6.34 -2.34 7.03
CA GLY A 19 -5.06 -1.81 6.56
C GLY A 19 -4.40 -0.84 7.56
N PRO A 20 -3.44 -0.03 7.09
CA PRO A 20 -2.72 0.91 7.92
C PRO A 20 -3.65 1.95 8.56
N LYS A 21 -3.41 2.29 9.84
CA LYS A 21 -4.20 3.27 10.60
C LYS A 21 -4.24 4.67 9.97
N ASN A 22 -3.29 5.00 9.10
CA ASN A 22 -3.24 6.30 8.45
C ASN A 22 -4.21 6.31 7.24
N PRO A 23 -5.29 7.11 7.28
CA PRO A 23 -6.26 7.18 6.18
C PRO A 23 -5.66 7.70 4.87
N GLU A 24 -4.57 8.48 4.93
CA GLU A 24 -3.86 8.91 3.71
C GLU A 24 -3.25 7.73 2.95
N ILE A 25 -2.79 6.70 3.65
CA ILE A 25 -2.26 5.49 3.01
C ILE A 25 -3.39 4.78 2.26
N ALA A 26 -4.57 4.63 2.87
CA ALA A 26 -5.73 4.02 2.22
C ALA A 26 -6.15 4.79 0.95
N ASN A 27 -6.18 6.13 1.01
CA ASN A 27 -6.50 6.96 -0.16
C ASN A 27 -5.47 6.80 -1.29
N ILE A 28 -4.18 6.68 -0.96
CA ILE A 28 -3.12 6.47 -1.96
C ILE A 28 -3.26 5.08 -2.58
N VAL A 29 -3.51 4.04 -1.78
CA VAL A 29 -3.74 2.67 -2.26
C VAL A 29 -4.92 2.62 -3.22
N GLU A 30 -6.05 3.26 -2.86
CA GLU A 30 -7.25 3.33 -3.70
C GLU A 30 -6.92 3.96 -5.07
N ARG A 31 -6.21 5.09 -5.08
CA ARG A 31 -5.81 5.76 -6.33
C ARG A 31 -4.84 4.93 -7.16
N LEU A 32 -3.84 4.29 -6.56
CA LEU A 32 -2.92 3.42 -7.29
C LEU A 32 -3.65 2.24 -7.94
N ALA A 33 -4.65 1.68 -7.26
CA ALA A 33 -5.43 0.57 -7.81
C ALA A 33 -6.43 1.02 -8.88
N TYR A 34 -7.28 2.00 -8.59
CA TYR A 34 -8.36 2.39 -9.50
C TYR A 34 -7.93 3.36 -10.61
N ASP A 35 -7.02 4.30 -10.33
CA ASP A 35 -6.56 5.28 -11.32
C ASP A 35 -5.38 4.75 -12.14
N HIS A 36 -4.55 3.87 -11.56
CA HIS A 36 -3.33 3.37 -12.18
C HIS A 36 -3.32 1.86 -12.44
N GLY A 37 -4.37 1.12 -12.04
CA GLY A 37 -4.52 -0.30 -12.34
C GLY A 37 -3.56 -1.22 -11.61
N MET A 38 -2.91 -0.74 -10.54
CA MET A 38 -1.97 -1.56 -9.76
C MET A 38 -2.71 -2.60 -8.92
N ARG A 39 -2.17 -3.81 -8.84
CA ARG A 39 -2.69 -4.83 -7.92
C ARG A 39 -2.27 -4.52 -6.50
N VAL A 40 -3.09 -4.92 -5.52
CA VAL A 40 -2.80 -4.74 -4.08
C VAL A 40 -1.45 -5.34 -3.72
N ARG A 41 -1.13 -6.54 -4.21
CA ARG A 41 0.18 -7.19 -4.00
C ARG A 41 1.36 -6.33 -4.48
N ASP A 42 1.19 -5.59 -5.58
CA ASP A 42 2.27 -4.79 -6.18
C ASP A 42 2.46 -3.51 -5.34
N ILE A 43 1.37 -2.98 -4.77
CA ILE A 43 1.40 -1.87 -3.81
C ILE A 43 2.04 -2.31 -2.48
N GLU A 44 1.72 -3.51 -1.99
CA GLU A 44 2.33 -4.09 -0.79
C GLU A 44 3.84 -4.27 -0.93
N GLU A 45 4.33 -4.69 -2.11
CA GLU A 45 5.76 -4.79 -2.40
C GLU A 45 6.45 -3.42 -2.30
N VAL A 46 5.83 -2.36 -2.82
CA VAL A 46 6.34 -0.97 -2.68
C VAL A 46 6.46 -0.56 -1.21
N ILE A 47 5.43 -0.85 -0.41
CA ILE A 47 5.43 -0.56 1.03
C ILE A 47 6.54 -1.36 1.73
N LEU A 48 6.66 -2.65 1.44
CA LEU A 48 7.66 -3.53 2.03
C LEU A 48 9.09 -3.03 1.74
N LEU A 49 9.38 -2.65 0.49
CA LEU A 49 10.68 -2.13 0.09
C LEU A 49 11.03 -0.83 0.83
N ALA A 50 10.07 0.08 0.98
CA ALA A 50 10.26 1.33 1.71
C ALA A 50 10.56 1.09 3.20
N LEU A 51 9.84 0.17 3.83
CA LEU A 51 10.05 -0.21 5.24
C LEU A 51 11.41 -0.88 5.44
N GLN A 52 11.79 -1.81 4.56
CA GLN A 52 13.10 -2.45 4.62
C GLN A 52 14.24 -1.44 4.44
N HIS A 53 14.09 -0.47 3.53
CA HIS A 53 15.06 0.59 3.35
C HIS A 53 15.22 1.42 4.64
N ARG A 54 14.10 1.81 5.27
CA ARG A 54 14.10 2.56 6.53
C ARG A 54 14.69 1.77 7.70
N LEU A 55 14.43 0.46 7.74
CA LEU A 55 14.96 -0.45 8.75
C LEU A 55 16.50 -0.55 8.64
N ARG A 56 17.01 -0.83 7.43
CA ARG A 56 18.47 -0.85 7.17
C ARG A 56 19.15 0.46 7.55
N ALA A 57 18.50 1.60 7.34
CA ALA A 57 19.02 2.89 7.75
C ALA A 57 19.08 3.03 9.28
N ALA A 58 18.04 2.60 10.00
CA ALA A 58 18.02 2.62 11.46
C ALA A 58 19.12 1.75 12.06
N GLU A 59 19.28 0.53 11.54
CA GLU A 59 20.27 -0.43 12.04
C GLU A 59 21.72 0.04 11.83
N ARG A 60 21.98 0.83 10.78
CA ARG A 60 23.28 1.46 10.57
C ARG A 60 23.58 2.52 11.62
N VAL A 61 22.57 3.33 11.99
CA VAL A 61 22.71 4.37 13.02
C VAL A 61 22.93 3.75 14.40
N SER A 62 22.26 2.64 14.72
CA SER A 62 22.43 1.96 16.02
C SER A 62 23.76 1.23 16.19
N ARG A 63 24.56 1.08 15.12
CA ARG A 63 25.88 0.41 15.13
C ARG A 63 27.07 1.38 15.11
N GLY A 64 26.82 2.69 14.99
CA GLY A 64 27.84 3.75 15.03
C GLY A 64 27.74 4.56 16.30
#